data_AF-A0A6M3L1F2-F1
#
_entry.id   AF-A0A6M3L1F2-F1
#
_cell.length_a   1.000
_cell.length_b   1.000
_cell.length_c   1.000
_cell.angle_alpha   90.00
_cell.angle_beta   90.00
_cell.angle_gamma   90.00
#
_symmetry.space_group_name_H-M   'P 1'
#
loop_
_entity.id
_entity.type
_entity.pdbx_description
1 polymer ?
#
loop_
_entity_poly.entity_id
_entity_poly.type
_entity_poly.pdbx_seq_one_letter_code
_entity_poly.pdbx_strand_id
1 'polypeptide(L)'
;MVIPFRTIGNELLRPSSDMVLYAPLWNQKLIGTTFYSMDSNRHLMTNVGATWGKYGRTFDGTDDVINCGSATVLDNLTGNQTHMVWIKPTSLGENNE
;
A
#
# COMPACT_ATOMS: atom_id res chain seq x y z
N MET A 1 -9.26 -18.35 1.93
CA MET A 1 -8.38 -17.17 1.75
C MET A 1 -8.14 -16.59 3.13
N VAL A 2 -6.92 -16.68 3.66
CA VAL A 2 -6.55 -16.14 4.98
C VAL A 2 -5.99 -14.75 4.75
N ILE A 3 -6.54 -13.75 5.43
CA ILE A 3 -6.01 -12.38 5.37
C ILE A 3 -4.70 -12.38 6.19
N PRO A 4 -3.58 -11.80 5.71
CA PRO A 4 -2.28 -11.81 6.39
C PRO A 4 -2.24 -10.84 7.58
N PHE A 5 -3.26 -10.89 8.43
CA PHE A 5 -3.32 -10.18 9.68
C PHE A 5 -3.37 -11.17 10.82
N ARG A 6 -2.47 -10.98 11.79
CA ARG A 6 -2.49 -11.74 13.02
C ARG A 6 -3.24 -10.95 14.08
N THR A 7 -4.27 -11.55 14.66
CA THR A 7 -4.92 -11.03 15.86
C THR A 7 -3.98 -11.18 17.06
N ILE A 8 -3.69 -10.09 17.76
CA ILE A 8 -3.00 -10.12 19.07
C ILE A 8 -3.95 -9.53 20.10
N GLY A 9 -4.64 -10.38 20.85
CA GLY A 9 -5.65 -9.94 21.81
C GLY A 9 -6.84 -9.23 21.15
N ASN A 10 -7.37 -8.19 21.80
CA ASN A 10 -8.62 -7.54 21.40
C ASN A 10 -8.46 -6.30 20.51
N GLU A 11 -7.23 -5.91 20.13
CA GLU A 11 -7.02 -4.68 19.36
C GLU A 11 -5.95 -4.82 18.28
N LEU A 12 -6.36 -4.41 17.07
CA LEU A 12 -5.57 -4.20 15.85
C LEU A 12 -5.00 -5.46 15.18
N LEU A 13 -5.60 -5.79 14.04
CA LEU A 13 -5.03 -6.63 13.00
C LEU A 13 -3.66 -6.05 12.59
N ARG A 14 -2.58 -6.72 13.00
CA ARG A 14 -1.23 -6.35 12.58
C ARG A 14 -0.81 -7.19 11.38
N PRO A 15 -0.07 -6.61 10.43
CA PRO A 15 0.67 -7.37 9.44
C PRO A 15 1.31 -8.63 10.00
N SER A 16 1.13 -9.75 9.32
CA SER A 16 1.92 -10.95 9.59
C SER A 16 3.40 -10.70 9.30
N SER A 17 4.29 -11.46 9.95
CA SER A 17 5.75 -11.27 9.86
C SER A 17 6.34 -11.55 8.48
N ASP A 18 5.60 -12.26 7.63
CA ASP A 18 5.91 -12.55 6.23
C ASP A 18 5.39 -11.47 5.26
N MET A 19 4.59 -10.50 5.74
CA MET A 19 4.16 -9.39 4.90
C MET A 19 5.32 -8.43 4.66
N VAL A 20 5.74 -8.35 3.40
CA VAL A 20 6.87 -7.52 2.98
C VAL A 20 6.49 -6.05 2.87
N LEU A 21 5.25 -5.75 2.45
CA LEU A 21 4.76 -4.38 2.28
C LEU A 21 3.30 -4.26 2.73
N TYR A 22 3.04 -3.31 3.63
CA TYR A 22 1.70 -2.91 4.03
C TYR A 22 1.54 -1.39 3.97
N ALA A 23 0.82 -0.92 2.95
CA ALA A 23 0.57 0.50 2.72
C ALA A 23 -0.95 0.78 2.73
N PRO A 24 -1.57 0.96 3.91
CA PRO A 24 -2.98 1.31 4.00
C PRO A 24 -3.18 2.78 3.60
N LEU A 25 -3.30 3.06 2.30
CA LEU A 25 -3.39 4.42 1.75
C LEU A 25 -4.66 5.20 2.15
N TRP A 26 -5.54 4.59 2.93
CA TRP A 26 -6.69 5.24 3.60
C TRP A 26 -6.37 5.74 5.01
N ASN A 27 -5.24 5.32 5.59
CA ASN A 27 -4.88 5.65 6.97
C ASN A 27 -4.33 7.08 7.06
N GLN A 28 -4.97 7.91 7.89
CA GLN A 28 -4.62 9.33 8.04
C GLN A 28 -3.18 9.58 8.51
N LYS A 29 -2.49 8.58 9.06
CA LYS A 29 -1.06 8.69 9.39
C LYS A 29 -0.16 8.77 8.14
N LEU A 30 -0.69 8.48 6.95
CA LEU A 30 0.03 8.38 5.66
C LEU A 30 -0.36 9.51 4.68
N ILE A 31 -0.88 10.65 5.17
CA ILE A 31 -1.32 11.81 4.33
C ILE A 31 -0.15 12.61 3.75
N GLY A 32 1.01 12.60 4.42
CA GLY A 32 2.18 13.40 4.01
C GLY A 32 2.74 13.03 2.63
N THR A 33 3.64 13.86 2.11
CA THR A 33 4.39 13.56 0.89
C THR A 33 5.39 12.42 1.07
N THR A 34 5.88 12.22 2.30
CA THR A 34 6.77 11.12 2.66
C THR A 34 6.22 10.45 3.92
N PHE A 35 6.13 9.12 3.91
CA PHE A 35 5.60 8.33 5.02
C PHE A 35 6.18 6.92 5.04
N TYR A 36 6.15 6.27 6.20
CA TYR A 36 6.58 4.89 6.31
C TYR A 36 5.44 3.92 6.03
N SER A 37 5.75 2.79 5.40
CA SER A 37 4.85 1.63 5.41
C SER A 37 4.60 1.13 6.83
N MET A 38 3.49 0.40 7.00
CA MET A 38 3.00 -0.08 8.30
C MET A 38 3.30 -1.55 8.56
N ASP A 39 4.11 -2.18 7.71
CA ASP A 39 4.76 -3.47 7.95
C ASP A 39 6.02 -3.32 8.82
N SER A 40 6.67 -4.46 9.11
CA SER A 40 7.91 -4.49 9.90
C SER A 40 9.13 -3.91 9.19
N ASN A 41 9.13 -3.86 7.86
CA ASN A 41 10.25 -3.37 7.06
C ASN A 41 10.27 -1.84 6.97
N ARG A 42 9.13 -1.17 7.22
CA ARG A 42 9.01 0.29 7.32
C ARG A 42 9.67 1.02 6.14
N HIS A 43 9.22 0.73 4.93
CA HIS A 43 9.72 1.37 3.72
C HIS A 43 9.45 2.87 3.75
N LEU A 44 10.46 3.67 3.41
CA LEU A 44 10.29 5.12 3.23
C LEU A 44 9.62 5.35 1.88
N MET A 45 8.31 5.66 1.91
CA MET A 45 7.50 5.84 0.73
C MET A 45 7.34 7.33 0.40
N THR A 46 7.27 7.65 -0.88
CA THR A 46 7.08 9.01 -1.39
C THR A 46 5.86 9.07 -2.30
N ASN A 47 4.98 10.04 -2.03
CA ASN A 47 3.85 10.38 -2.87
C ASN A 47 4.24 11.44 -3.91
N VAL A 48 3.94 11.16 -5.17
CA VAL A 48 4.04 12.09 -6.31
C VAL A 48 2.63 12.15 -6.90
N GLY A 49 2.04 13.33 -7.01
CA GLY A 49 0.71 13.52 -7.61
C GLY A 49 -0.51 13.13 -6.75
N ALA A 50 -0.50 11.96 -6.10
CA ALA A 50 -1.74 11.41 -5.53
C ALA A 50 -2.29 12.27 -4.36
N THR A 51 -3.53 12.70 -4.50
CA THR A 51 -4.20 13.61 -3.56
C THR A 51 -4.88 12.83 -2.42
N TRP A 52 -5.26 13.54 -1.34
CA TRP A 52 -5.99 12.93 -0.23
C TRP A 52 -7.48 13.21 -0.34
N GLY A 53 -8.29 12.16 -0.44
CA GLY A 53 -9.74 12.22 -0.50
C GLY A 53 -10.42 11.66 0.75
N LYS A 54 -11.77 11.63 0.72
CA LYS A 54 -12.62 11.16 1.82
C LYS A 54 -12.30 9.74 2.30
N TYR A 55 -11.84 8.87 1.40
CA TYR A 55 -11.61 7.44 1.67
C TYR A 55 -10.12 7.05 1.58
N GLY A 56 -9.21 8.02 1.53
CA GLY A 56 -7.78 7.78 1.35
C GLY A 56 -7.22 8.46 0.10
N ARG A 57 -6.07 7.95 -0.37
CA ARG A 57 -5.44 8.42 -1.61
C ARG A 57 -6.35 8.29 -2.82
N THR A 58 -6.37 9.33 -3.62
CA THR A 58 -7.07 9.41 -4.90
C THR A 58 -6.05 9.58 -6.01
N PHE A 59 -6.24 8.82 -7.10
CA PHE A 59 -5.38 8.81 -8.28
C PHE A 59 -6.20 9.42 -9.41
N ASP A 60 -5.83 10.61 -9.89
CA ASP A 60 -6.58 11.39 -10.88
C ASP A 60 -6.20 11.11 -12.34
N GLY A 61 -5.12 10.36 -12.56
CA GLY A 61 -4.65 9.91 -13.87
C GLY A 61 -3.53 10.77 -14.48
N THR A 62 -3.01 11.79 -13.79
CA THR A 62 -2.00 12.70 -14.35
C THR A 62 -0.57 12.28 -13.99
N ASP A 63 -0.24 12.24 -12.70
CA ASP A 63 1.12 11.99 -12.20
C ASP A 63 1.13 11.17 -10.90
N ASP A 64 0.07 10.39 -10.65
CA ASP A 64 -0.15 9.69 -9.40
C ASP A 64 0.76 8.47 -9.21
N VAL A 65 1.78 8.61 -8.37
CA VAL A 65 2.70 7.54 -8.01
C VAL A 65 2.94 7.52 -6.50
N ILE A 66 2.71 6.36 -5.88
CA ILE A 66 3.25 6.07 -4.55
C ILE A 66 4.51 5.22 -4.74
N ASN A 67 5.67 5.87 -4.65
CA ASN A 67 6.95 5.19 -4.70
C ASN A 67 7.21 4.51 -3.36
N CYS A 68 7.31 3.18 -3.35
CA CYS A 68 7.57 2.39 -2.13
C CYS A 68 9.04 2.39 -1.68
N GLY A 69 9.89 3.18 -2.33
CA GLY A 69 11.33 3.27 -2.08
C GLY A 69 12.13 2.14 -2.71
N SER A 70 13.43 2.12 -2.45
CA SER A 70 14.36 1.05 -2.85
C SER A 70 14.83 0.32 -1.59
N ALA A 71 13.91 -0.41 -0.96
CA ALA A 71 14.27 -1.30 0.13
C ALA A 71 14.70 -2.65 -0.47
N THR A 72 15.87 -3.16 -0.08
CA THR A 72 16.42 -4.43 -0.61
C THR A 72 15.50 -5.63 -0.39
N VAL A 73 14.55 -5.52 0.54
CA VAL A 73 13.53 -6.55 0.80
C VAL A 73 12.47 -6.64 -0.32
N LEU A 74 12.34 -5.60 -1.15
CA LEU A 74 11.52 -5.60 -2.37
C LEU A 74 12.30 -6.10 -3.59
N ASP A 75 13.62 -6.28 -3.48
CA ASP A 75 14.45 -6.77 -4.58
C ASP A 75 14.40 -8.30 -4.63
N ASN A 76 14.38 -8.86 -5.85
CA ASN A 76 14.49 -10.31 -6.09
C ASN A 76 13.51 -11.14 -5.25
N LEU A 77 12.24 -10.73 -5.16
CA LEU A 77 11.18 -11.50 -4.50
C LEU A 77 11.08 -12.92 -5.10
N THR A 78 11.75 -13.89 -4.49
CA THR A 78 11.79 -15.28 -4.96
C THR A 78 10.59 -16.06 -4.42
N GLY A 79 10.01 -16.94 -5.24
CA GLY A 79 8.88 -17.79 -4.84
C GLY A 79 7.52 -17.12 -5.07
N ASN A 80 6.46 -17.76 -4.58
CA ASN A 80 5.09 -17.32 -4.80
C ASN A 80 4.77 -16.05 -4.02
N GLN A 81 4.29 -15.02 -4.73
CA GLN A 81 3.89 -13.75 -4.14
C GLN A 81 2.36 -13.62 -4.15
N THR A 82 1.81 -12.98 -3.11
CA THR A 82 0.39 -12.61 -3.06
C THR A 82 0.28 -11.10 -2.91
N HIS A 83 -0.50 -10.47 -3.80
CA HIS A 83 -0.80 -9.05 -3.74
C HIS A 83 -2.30 -8.88 -3.48
N MET A 84 -2.65 -7.96 -2.59
CA MET A 84 -4.04 -7.64 -2.27
C MET A 84 -4.20 -6.14 -2.17
N VAL A 85 -5.21 -5.60 -2.85
CA VAL A 85 -5.46 -4.17 -2.91
C VAL A 85 -6.96 -3.89 -2.89
N TRP A 86 -7.36 -2.82 -2.23
CA TRP A 86 -8.71 -2.27 -2.29
C TRP A 86 -8.68 -1.02 -3.17
N ILE A 87 -9.31 -1.09 -4.33
CA ILE A 87 -9.36 0.01 -5.31
C ILE A 87 -10.82 0.27 -5.65
N LYS A 88 -11.19 1.55 -5.77
CA LYS A 88 -12.46 1.98 -6.35
C LYS A 88 -12.18 2.60 -7.72
N PRO A 89 -12.19 1.83 -8.81
CA PRO A 89 -11.99 2.39 -10.14
C PRO A 89 -13.17 3.30 -10.53
N THR A 90 -12.86 4.40 -11.22
CA THR A 90 -13.87 5.34 -11.77
C THR A 90 -14.10 5.14 -13.27
N SER A 91 -13.22 4.39 -13.93
CA SER A 91 -13.33 3.97 -15.32
C SER A 91 -12.74 2.57 -15.47
N LEU A 92 -13.08 1.89 -16.58
CA LEU A 92 -12.29 0.79 -17.10
C LEU A 92 -10.99 1.41 -17.63
N GLY A 93 -9.82 0.86 -17.28
CA GLY A 93 -8.52 1.52 -17.46
C GLY A 93 -8.15 1.91 -18.91
N GLU A 94 -6.94 2.44 -19.10
CA GLU A 94 -6.44 2.74 -20.44
C GLU A 94 -6.44 1.48 -21.34
N ASN A 95 -6.83 1.65 -22.61
CA ASN A 95 -6.87 0.59 -23.63
C ASN A 95 -7.85 -0.55 -23.34
N ASN A 96 -9.12 -0.21 -23.15
CA ASN A 96 -10.25 -1.12 -22.90
C ASN A 96 -10.44 -2.20 -24.01
N GLU A 97 -9.55 -3.21 -24.05
CA GLU A 97 -9.67 -4.48 -24.79
C GLU A 97 -10.58 -5.48 -24.05
#